data_AF-A0ABD0PTT9-F1
#
_entry.id   AF-A0ABD0PTT9-F1
#
_cell.length_a   1.000
_cell.length_b   1.000
_cell.length_c   1.000
_cell.angle_alpha   90.00
_cell.angle_beta   90.00
_cell.angle_gamma   90.00
#
_symmetry.space_group_name_H-M   'P 1'
#
loop_
_entity.id
_entity.type
_entity.pdbx_description
1 polymer ?
#
loop_
_entity_poly.entity_id
_entity_poly.type
_entity_poly.pdbx_seq_one_letter_code
_entity_poly.pdbx_strand_id
1 'polypeptide(L)' 'LNGNGFICDYELHDLFKEANLPLPGYKVREIIQKLMEEGDKDKDNKISFDEFVS' A
#
# COMPACT_ATOMS: atom_id res chain seq x y z
N LEU A 1 -9.34 2.91 6.48
CA LEU A 1 -9.81 2.16 5.31
C LEU A 1 -11.18 2.68 4.88
N ASN A 2 -11.27 3.17 3.65
CA ASN A 2 -12.45 3.78 3.04
C ASN A 2 -13.48 2.74 2.53
N GLY A 3 -13.12 1.44 2.52
CA GLY A 3 -13.99 0.33 2.14
C GLY A 3 -14.38 0.30 0.67
N ASN A 4 -13.61 0.94 -0.22
CA ASN A 4 -13.95 1.08 -1.64
C ASN A 4 -13.51 -0.11 -2.51
N GLY A 5 -12.86 -1.13 -1.94
CA GLY A 5 -12.35 -2.31 -2.65
C GLY A 5 -10.97 -2.13 -3.29
N PHE A 6 -10.32 -0.98 -3.07
CA PHE A 6 -8.97 -0.67 -3.52
C PHE A 6 -8.11 -0.31 -2.32
N ILE A 7 -6.80 -0.50 -2.45
CA ILE A 7 -5.82 -0.10 -1.47
C ILE A 7 -5.05 1.08 -2.03
N CYS A 8 -5.10 2.23 -1.34
CA CYS A 8 -4.34 3.43 -1.71
C CYS A 8 -3.01 3.51 -0.96
N ASP A 9 -2.12 4.38 -1.43
CA ASP A 9 -0.88 4.76 -0.74
C ASP A 9 -1.11 5.22 0.72
N TYR A 10 -2.13 6.03 0.96
CA TYR A 10 -2.47 6.51 2.31
C TYR A 10 -3.01 5.39 3.22
N GLU A 11 -3.73 4.42 2.65
CA GLU A 11 -4.29 3.31 3.42
C GLU A 11 -3.21 2.31 3.82
N LEU A 12 -2.21 2.08 2.95
CA LEU A 12 -1.01 1.34 3.33
C LEU A 12 -0.24 2.07 4.42
N HIS A 13 -0.09 3.40 4.29
CA HIS A 13 0.60 4.19 5.31
C HIS A 13 -0.09 4.09 6.68
N ASP A 14 -1.41 4.22 6.73
CA ASP A 14 -2.19 4.06 7.96
C ASP A 14 -2.13 2.62 8.50
N LEU A 15 -2.17 1.60 7.62
CA LEU A 15 -2.00 0.19 8.02
C LEU A 15 -0.64 -0.06 8.69
N PHE A 16 0.45 0.43 8.11
CA PHE A 16 1.78 0.29 8.71
C PHE A 16 1.93 1.05 10.02
N LYS A 17 1.22 2.17 10.18
CA LYS A 17 1.14 2.92 11.43
C LYS A 17 0.35 2.16 12.50
N GLU A 18 -0.79 1.55 12.14
CA GLU A 18 -1.60 0.74 13.04
C GLU A 18 -0.94 -0.59 13.41
N ALA A 19 -0.16 -1.19 12.50
CA ALA A 19 0.61 -2.41 12.75
C ALA A 19 1.72 -2.23 13.80
N ASN A 20 1.97 -0.99 14.26
CA ASN A 20 2.94 -0.61 15.30
C ASN A 20 4.32 -1.24 15.10
N LEU A 21 4.75 -1.36 13.84
CA LEU A 21 6.05 -1.88 13.49
C LEU A 21 7.10 -0.80 13.85
N PRO A 22 8.17 -1.14 14.59
CA PRO A 22 9.23 -0.20 14.95
C PRO A 22 10.15 0.07 13.75
N LEU A 23 9.58 0.53 12.65
CA LEU A 23 10.27 0.89 11.42
C LEU A 23 10.39 2.41 11.31
N PRO A 24 11.57 2.94 10.96
CA PRO A 24 11.70 4.34 10.58
C PRO A 24 10.74 4.68 9.44
N GLY A 25 10.13 5.87 9.47
CA GLY A 25 9.13 6.27 8.46
C GLY A 25 9.62 6.18 7.01
N TYR A 26 10.93 6.35 6.76
CA TYR A 26 11.49 6.18 5.42
C TYR A 26 11.41 4.73 4.91
N LYS A 27 11.55 3.73 5.79
CA LYS A 27 11.41 2.31 5.41
C LYS A 27 9.98 1.95 5.06
N VAL A 28 9.02 2.53 5.78
CA VAL A 28 7.60 2.38 5.47
C VAL A 28 7.31 2.94 4.08
N ARG A 29 7.83 4.12 3.76
CA ARG A 29 7.70 4.72 2.42
C ARG A 29 8.32 3.85 1.32
N GLU A 30 9.50 3.27 1.55
CA GLU A 30 10.12 2.33 0.59
C GLU A 30 9.27 1.08 0.37
N ILE A 31 8.70 0.50 1.44
CA ILE A 31 7.84 -0.69 1.32
C ILE A 31 6.59 -0.34 0.52
N ILE A 32 5.95 0.78 0.83
CA ILE A 32 4.77 1.26 0.09
C ILE A 32 5.12 1.50 -1.37
N GLN A 33 6.23 2.18 -1.67
CA GLN A 33 6.64 2.41 -3.05
C GLN A 33 6.88 1.12 -3.82
N LYS A 34 7.60 0.15 -3.24
CA LYS A 34 7.82 -1.15 -3.90
C LYS A 34 6.52 -1.89 -4.12
N LEU A 35 5.64 -1.89 -3.12
CA LEU A 35 4.35 -2.56 -3.21
C LEU A 35 3.45 -1.91 -4.27
N MET A 36 3.50 -0.58 -4.42
CA MET A 36 2.84 0.12 -5.52
C MET A 36 3.52 -0.17 -6.87
N GLU A 37 4.84 -0.12 -6.97
CA GLU A 37 5.54 -0.40 -8.24
C GLU A 37 5.33 -1.82 -8.77
N GLU A 38 5.21 -2.80 -7.87
CA GLU A 38 4.99 -4.21 -8.22
C GLU A 38 3.50 -4.57 -8.33
N GLY A 39 2.66 -3.94 -7.52
CA GLY A 39 1.23 -4.23 -7.39
C GLY A 39 0.33 -3.40 -8.30
N ASP A 40 0.68 -2.14 -8.59
CA ASP A 40 -0.08 -1.25 -9.48
C ASP A 40 0.22 -1.61 -10.95
N LYS A 41 -0.44 -2.65 -11.45
CA LYS A 41 -0.19 -3.20 -12.79
C LYS A 41 -0.83 -2.33 -13.87
N ASP A 42 -1.98 -1.73 -13.55
CA ASP A 42 -2.70 -0.85 -14.47
C ASP A 42 -2.28 0.63 -14.39
N LYS A 43 -1.44 0.99 -13.40
CA LYS A 43 -0.87 2.31 -13.15
C LYS A 43 -1.91 3.36 -12.75
N ASP A 44 -2.94 2.95 -12.02
CA ASP A 44 -3.99 3.84 -11.51
C ASP A 44 -3.67 4.51 -10.17
N ASN A 45 -2.47 4.25 -9.61
CA ASN A 45 -2.00 4.67 -8.29
C ASN A 45 -2.84 4.11 -7.14
N LYS A 46 -3.43 2.94 -7.33
CA LYS A 46 -4.09 2.13 -6.32
C LYS A 46 -3.77 0.67 -6.62
N ILE A 47 -4.10 -0.20 -5.67
CA ILE A 47 -3.97 -1.64 -5.86
C ILE A 47 -5.36 -2.22 -5.66
N SER A 48 -5.92 -2.75 -6.73
CA SER A 48 -7.15 -3.54 -6.67
C SER A 48 -6.88 -4.91 -6.03
N PHE A 49 -7.94 -5.59 -5.58
CA PHE A 49 -7.79 -6.93 -5.03
C PHE A 49 -7.16 -7.91 -6.03
N ASP A 50 -7.57 -7.83 -7.31
CA ASP A 50 -7.03 -8.68 -8.38
C ASP A 50 -5.54 -8.44 -8.62
N GLU A 51 -5.11 -7.18 -8.55
CA GLU A 51 -3.70 -6.80 -8.63
C GLU A 51 -2.88 -7.28 -7.45
N PHE A 52 -3.45 -7.23 -6.24
CA PHE A 52 -2.80 -7.70 -5.03
C PHE A 52 -2.56 -9.22 -5.03
N VAL A 53 -3.46 -10.01 -5.63
CA VAL A 53 -3.39 -11.48 -5.62
C VAL A 53 -2.73 -12.09 -6.86
N SER A 54 -2.46 -11.29 -7.90
CA SER A 54 -1.90 -11.74 -9.18
C SER A 54 -0.38 -11.62 -9.25
#